data_AF-A0A2A2HCN7-F1
#
_entry.id   AF-A0A2A2HCN7-F1
#
_cell.length_a   1.000
_cell.length_b   1.000
_cell.length_c   1.000
_cell.angle_alpha   90.00
_cell.angle_beta   90.00
_cell.angle_gamma   90.00
#
_symmetry.space_group_name_H-M   'P 1'
#
loop_
_entity.id
_entity.type
_entity.pdbx_description
1 polymer ?
#
loop_
_entity_poly.entity_id
_entity_poly.type
_entity_poly.pdbx_seq_one_letter_code
_entity_poly.pdbx_strand_id
1 'polypeptide(L)'
;MEETITGIITSFGFSSIESFLALLVIVLAIIGAIIVVITFRPLMEYYPYTYPNSRVRAKIGKIFKEKQLTELTETDNLQEFKNYLRGYKDFAGLVDKYPIEQALDVNLAETYDLLDKIAPNDLKPTFDVMLHQWDIKNIKSILIAKEAKLNEEETRELLVPYGSLKDDLSKLIEADSVQDLIVALEGTPYAKVLEDALPDFNENKTLLTLESALDNYYYHRLLEKSANQSDENTRMLHSYVGTQVDIAAIKIILRAKADGLSYDQIKPYVIKRGYELRAWKLKEFMESEDMTSLLSSIESSEYGKVIIDAIPKYNQEGSITVFDEALDAYERKMADNMFKKRPFGVGPIIGFLYKKETEIKNLKIIARSKKGLAIPSSEIKEMLL
;
A
#
# COMPACT_ATOMS: atom_id res chain seq x y z
N MET A 1 -40.35 -52.55 33.92
CA MET A 1 -39.42 -51.57 33.31
C MET A 1 -40.16 -50.63 32.36
N GLU A 2 -40.97 -51.15 31.43
CA GLU A 2 -41.81 -50.33 30.54
C GLU A 2 -42.86 -49.47 31.29
N GLU A 3 -43.60 -50.03 32.26
CA GLU A 3 -44.57 -49.26 33.06
C GLU A 3 -43.91 -48.10 33.83
N THR A 4 -42.66 -48.30 34.24
CA THR A 4 -41.87 -47.32 35.00
C THR A 4 -41.39 -46.16 34.12
N ILE A 5 -40.97 -46.46 32.88
CA ILE A 5 -40.54 -45.45 31.90
C ILE A 5 -41.74 -44.66 31.37
N THR A 6 -42.86 -45.35 31.12
CA THR A 6 -44.10 -44.72 30.64
C THR A 6 -44.63 -43.74 31.68
N GLY A 7 -44.70 -44.13 32.96
CA GLY A 7 -45.16 -43.25 34.04
C GLY A 7 -44.31 -41.99 34.23
N ILE A 8 -42.99 -42.09 34.02
CA ILE A 8 -42.08 -40.94 34.05
C ILE A 8 -42.36 -40.01 32.85
N ILE A 9 -42.51 -40.54 31.64
CA ILE A 9 -42.78 -39.74 30.43
C ILE A 9 -44.12 -39.00 30.51
N THR A 10 -45.17 -39.63 31.05
CA THR A 10 -46.46 -38.97 31.27
C THR A 10 -46.37 -37.89 32.36
N SER A 11 -45.50 -38.05 33.37
CA SER A 11 -45.26 -37.02 34.40
C SER A 11 -44.62 -35.75 33.84
N PHE A 12 -43.93 -35.86 32.70
CA PHE A 12 -43.41 -34.73 31.92
C PHE A 12 -44.43 -34.16 30.91
N GLY A 13 -45.69 -34.64 30.91
CA GLY A 13 -46.78 -34.08 30.10
C GLY A 13 -46.89 -34.63 28.67
N PHE A 14 -46.19 -35.71 28.32
CA PHE A 14 -46.28 -36.33 26.99
C PHE A 14 -47.43 -37.35 26.92
N SER A 15 -48.19 -37.32 25.82
CA SER A 15 -49.32 -38.22 25.56
C SER A 15 -48.92 -39.65 25.20
N SER A 16 -47.69 -39.85 24.70
CA SER A 16 -47.13 -41.17 24.39
C SER A 16 -45.59 -41.13 24.39
N ILE A 17 -44.96 -42.31 24.46
CA ILE A 17 -43.50 -42.48 24.30
C ILE A 17 -43.05 -41.97 22.93
N GLU A 18 -43.87 -42.16 21.89
CA GLU A 18 -43.60 -41.69 20.52
C GLU A 18 -43.50 -40.17 20.46
N SER A 19 -44.39 -39.44 21.16
CA SER A 19 -44.36 -37.98 21.25
C SER A 19 -43.09 -37.47 21.96
N PHE A 20 -42.63 -38.19 23.00
CA PHE A 20 -41.37 -37.88 23.70
C PHE A 20 -40.15 -38.14 22.81
N LEU A 21 -40.10 -39.29 22.11
CA LEU A 21 -39.03 -39.63 21.18
C LEU A 21 -38.97 -38.65 19.99
N ALA A 22 -40.13 -38.25 19.45
CA ALA A 22 -40.21 -37.27 18.38
C ALA A 22 -39.64 -35.90 18.83
N LEU A 23 -39.98 -35.44 20.03
CA LEU A 23 -39.38 -34.23 20.59
C LEU A 23 -37.86 -34.37 20.77
N LEU A 24 -37.40 -35.51 21.29
CA LEU A 24 -35.97 -35.76 21.50
C LEU A 24 -35.20 -35.73 20.17
N VAL A 25 -35.74 -36.32 19.10
CA VAL A 25 -35.15 -36.25 17.75
C VAL A 25 -35.12 -34.81 17.24
N ILE A 26 -36.18 -34.03 17.43
CA ILE A 26 -36.22 -32.61 17.03
C ILE A 26 -35.15 -31.81 17.79
N VAL A 27 -35.04 -32.01 19.11
CA VAL A 27 -34.02 -31.33 19.94
C VAL A 27 -32.62 -31.69 19.47
N LEU A 28 -32.34 -32.97 19.21
CA LEU A 28 -31.04 -33.40 18.68
C LEU A 28 -30.77 -32.82 17.28
N ALA A 29 -31.77 -32.73 16.42
CA ALA A 29 -31.63 -32.12 15.09
C ALA A 29 -31.33 -30.62 15.19
N ILE A 30 -31.99 -29.89 16.11
CA ILE A 30 -31.72 -28.47 16.38
C ILE A 30 -30.30 -28.28 16.92
N ILE A 31 -29.89 -29.09 17.91
CA ILE A 31 -28.53 -29.05 18.45
C ILE A 31 -27.51 -29.34 17.34
N GLY A 32 -27.76 -30.37 16.51
CA GLY A 32 -26.93 -30.70 15.36
C GLY A 32 -26.81 -29.54 14.37
N ALA A 33 -27.92 -28.90 14.02
CA ALA A 33 -27.94 -27.73 13.13
C ALA A 33 -27.16 -26.55 13.74
N ILE A 34 -27.31 -26.29 15.04
CA ILE A 34 -26.56 -25.24 15.75
C ILE A 34 -25.06 -25.54 15.70
N ILE A 35 -24.65 -26.78 15.97
CA ILE A 35 -23.24 -27.19 15.89
C ILE A 35 -22.70 -27.00 14.46
N VAL A 36 -23.46 -27.39 13.44
CA VAL A 36 -23.07 -27.19 12.03
C VAL A 36 -22.90 -25.70 11.73
N VAL A 37 -23.83 -24.84 12.13
CA VAL A 37 -23.72 -23.39 11.91
C VAL A 37 -22.52 -22.80 12.65
N ILE A 38 -22.30 -23.17 13.91
CA ILE A 38 -21.17 -22.68 14.71
C ILE A 38 -19.82 -23.11 14.12
N THR A 39 -19.73 -24.31 13.56
CA THR A 39 -18.49 -24.84 12.97
C THR A 39 -18.24 -24.34 11.55
N PHE A 40 -19.28 -24.21 10.72
CA PHE A 40 -19.15 -23.76 9.32
C PHE A 40 -19.04 -22.25 9.18
N ARG A 41 -19.71 -21.47 10.03
CA ARG A 41 -19.74 -20.00 9.88
C ARG A 41 -18.35 -19.36 9.89
N PRO A 42 -17.42 -19.71 10.80
CA PRO A 42 -16.05 -19.19 10.74
C PRO A 42 -15.28 -19.63 9.50
N LEU A 43 -15.54 -20.82 8.96
CA LEU A 43 -14.88 -21.30 7.74
C LEU A 43 -15.31 -20.51 6.50
N MET A 44 -16.60 -20.12 6.44
CA MET A 44 -17.13 -19.30 5.36
C MET A 44 -16.52 -17.90 5.32
N GLU A 45 -16.09 -17.35 6.46
CA GLU A 45 -15.38 -16.07 6.54
C GLU A 45 -14.01 -16.12 5.82
N TYR A 46 -13.30 -17.26 5.91
CA TYR A 46 -11.99 -17.44 5.29
C TYR A 46 -12.03 -18.02 3.87
N TYR A 47 -13.17 -18.58 3.45
CA TYR A 47 -13.31 -19.19 2.13
C TYR A 47 -12.86 -18.26 0.98
N PRO A 48 -13.25 -16.97 0.94
CA PRO A 48 -12.80 -16.04 -0.10
C PRO A 48 -11.28 -15.83 -0.15
N TYR A 49 -10.57 -16.09 0.95
CA TYR A 49 -9.14 -15.88 1.08
C TYR A 49 -8.30 -17.12 0.72
N THR A 50 -8.91 -18.29 0.55
CA THR A 50 -8.18 -19.54 0.28
C THR A 50 -7.33 -19.47 -0.99
N TYR A 51 -7.95 -19.12 -2.13
CA TYR A 51 -7.25 -18.96 -3.40
C TYR A 51 -6.24 -17.81 -3.36
N PRO A 52 -6.58 -16.58 -2.92
CA PRO A 52 -5.63 -15.49 -2.82
C PRO A 52 -4.42 -15.84 -1.95
N ASN A 53 -4.64 -16.41 -0.76
CA ASN A 53 -3.58 -16.77 0.16
C ASN A 53 -2.65 -17.85 -0.42
N SER A 54 -3.18 -18.82 -1.17
CA SER A 54 -2.33 -19.81 -1.85
C SER A 54 -1.41 -19.17 -2.89
N ARG A 55 -1.95 -18.22 -3.68
CA ARG A 55 -1.21 -17.51 -4.74
C ARG A 55 -0.13 -16.61 -4.16
N VAL A 56 -0.47 -15.78 -3.17
CA VAL A 56 0.49 -14.85 -2.55
C VAL A 56 1.57 -15.60 -1.77
N ARG A 57 1.26 -16.71 -1.08
CA ARG A 57 2.27 -17.52 -0.38
C ARG A 57 3.27 -18.15 -1.35
N ALA A 58 2.81 -18.65 -2.51
CA ALA A 58 3.71 -19.13 -3.55
C ALA A 58 4.63 -18.02 -4.09
N LYS A 59 4.13 -16.78 -4.17
CA LYS A 59 4.91 -15.60 -4.58
C LYS A 59 5.88 -15.12 -3.50
N ILE A 60 5.50 -15.14 -2.22
CA ILE A 60 6.41 -14.83 -1.10
C ILE A 60 7.65 -15.72 -1.15
N GLY A 61 7.50 -17.00 -1.50
CA GLY A 61 8.63 -17.94 -1.63
C GLY A 61 9.66 -17.57 -2.69
N LYS A 62 9.35 -16.63 -3.60
CA LYS A 62 10.23 -16.15 -4.67
C LYS A 62 10.91 -14.82 -4.36
N ILE A 63 10.54 -14.16 -3.26
CA ILE A 63 11.12 -12.89 -2.87
C ILE A 63 12.60 -13.11 -2.49
N PHE A 64 13.46 -12.21 -2.93
CA PHE A 64 14.89 -12.20 -2.62
C PHE A 64 15.13 -12.24 -1.11
N LYS A 65 15.91 -13.21 -0.68
CA LYS A 65 16.38 -13.34 0.70
C LYS A 65 17.63 -12.49 0.92
N GLU A 66 17.97 -12.25 2.18
CA GLU A 66 19.14 -11.48 2.60
C GLU A 66 20.45 -11.92 1.91
N LYS A 67 20.66 -13.24 1.76
CA LYS A 67 21.81 -13.79 1.03
C LYS A 67 21.84 -13.31 -0.43
N GLN A 68 20.70 -13.34 -1.12
CA GLN A 68 20.64 -12.94 -2.54
C GLN A 68 20.75 -11.42 -2.69
N LEU A 69 20.20 -10.64 -1.76
CA LEU A 69 20.41 -9.19 -1.71
C LEU A 69 21.89 -8.87 -1.48
N THR A 70 22.56 -9.61 -0.61
CA THR A 70 24.02 -9.51 -0.39
C THR A 70 24.79 -9.79 -1.67
N GLU A 71 24.51 -10.88 -2.36
CA GLU A 71 25.13 -11.21 -3.65
C GLU A 71 24.89 -10.09 -4.69
N LEU A 72 23.70 -9.50 -4.72
CA LEU A 72 23.38 -8.35 -5.59
C LEU A 72 24.18 -7.10 -5.22
N THR A 73 24.39 -6.81 -3.94
CA THR A 73 25.24 -5.68 -3.51
C THR A 73 26.70 -5.84 -3.92
N GLU A 74 27.15 -7.08 -4.13
CA GLU A 74 28.52 -7.43 -4.49
C GLU A 74 28.78 -7.44 -6.00
N THR A 75 27.75 -7.21 -6.83
CA THR A 75 27.94 -7.03 -8.28
C THR A 75 28.78 -5.80 -8.59
N ASP A 76 29.64 -5.86 -9.61
CA ASP A 76 30.60 -4.78 -9.87
C ASP A 76 29.95 -3.57 -10.55
N ASN A 77 28.91 -3.80 -11.34
CA ASN A 77 28.28 -2.77 -12.17
C ASN A 77 26.83 -3.10 -12.49
N LEU A 78 26.13 -2.13 -13.09
CA LEU A 78 24.71 -2.28 -13.44
C LEU A 78 24.44 -3.43 -14.42
N GLN A 79 25.39 -3.76 -15.30
CA GLN A 79 25.21 -4.83 -16.28
C GLN A 79 25.22 -6.21 -15.61
N GLU A 80 26.09 -6.42 -14.64
CA GLU A 80 26.10 -7.63 -13.81
C GLU A 80 24.86 -7.74 -12.94
N PHE A 81 24.42 -6.64 -12.33
CA PHE A 81 23.16 -6.59 -11.60
C PHE A 81 21.98 -7.02 -12.49
N LYS A 82 21.88 -6.48 -13.71
CA LYS A 82 20.87 -6.89 -14.70
C LYS A 82 20.99 -8.38 -15.05
N ASN A 83 22.21 -8.87 -15.27
CA ASN A 83 22.46 -10.29 -15.57
C ASN A 83 22.03 -11.20 -14.42
N TYR A 84 22.26 -10.79 -13.17
CA TYR A 84 21.80 -11.53 -12.00
C TYR A 84 20.26 -11.61 -12.00
N LEU A 85 19.56 -10.49 -12.22
CA LEU A 85 18.09 -10.47 -12.29
C LEU A 85 17.54 -11.29 -13.45
N ARG A 86 18.24 -11.41 -14.58
CA ARG A 86 17.86 -12.31 -15.69
C ARG A 86 17.74 -13.77 -15.27
N GLY A 87 18.47 -14.20 -14.23
CA GLY A 87 18.35 -15.54 -13.67
C GLY A 87 16.99 -15.83 -13.02
N TYR A 88 16.17 -14.80 -12.76
CA TYR A 88 14.90 -14.91 -12.07
C TYR A 88 13.74 -14.70 -13.05
N LYS A 89 12.88 -15.72 -13.19
CA LYS A 89 11.76 -15.73 -14.14
C LYS A 89 10.86 -14.49 -14.03
N ASP A 90 10.64 -14.01 -12.82
CA ASP A 90 9.76 -12.87 -12.56
C ASP A 90 10.39 -11.53 -13.02
N PHE A 91 11.70 -11.48 -13.31
CA PHE A 91 12.41 -10.28 -13.79
C PHE A 91 12.98 -10.41 -15.20
N ALA A 92 13.30 -11.62 -15.67
CA ALA A 92 14.02 -11.86 -16.92
C ALA A 92 13.45 -11.13 -18.13
N GLY A 93 12.14 -11.29 -18.40
CA GLY A 93 11.49 -10.62 -19.53
C GLY A 93 11.40 -9.10 -19.37
N LEU A 94 11.41 -8.59 -18.14
CA LEU A 94 11.26 -7.16 -17.85
C LEU A 94 12.58 -6.40 -18.05
N VAL A 95 13.69 -6.96 -17.57
CA VAL A 95 15.01 -6.33 -17.68
C VAL A 95 15.56 -6.31 -19.11
N ASP A 96 15.04 -7.17 -19.99
CA ASP A 96 15.34 -7.17 -21.42
C ASP A 96 14.45 -6.21 -22.20
N LYS A 97 13.23 -5.94 -21.71
CA LYS A 97 12.25 -5.08 -22.37
C LYS A 97 12.37 -3.61 -21.96
N TYR A 98 12.75 -3.34 -20.72
CA TYR A 98 12.72 -2.00 -20.13
C TYR A 98 14.07 -1.63 -19.48
N PRO A 99 14.43 -0.34 -19.40
CA PRO A 99 15.45 0.15 -18.50
C PRO A 99 15.20 -0.35 -17.07
N ILE A 100 16.28 -0.52 -16.32
CA ILE A 100 16.22 -1.25 -15.04
C ILE A 100 15.23 -0.67 -14.03
N GLU A 101 15.14 0.65 -13.89
CA GLU A 101 14.21 1.27 -12.92
C GLU A 101 12.76 1.06 -13.35
N GLN A 102 12.48 1.21 -14.65
CA GLN A 102 11.18 0.91 -15.24
C GLN A 102 10.83 -0.58 -15.11
N ALA A 103 11.79 -1.50 -15.33
CA ALA A 103 11.58 -2.93 -15.17
C ALA A 103 11.19 -3.31 -13.73
N LEU A 104 11.84 -2.69 -12.74
CA LEU A 104 11.53 -2.89 -11.32
C LEU A 104 10.15 -2.32 -10.95
N ASP A 105 9.80 -1.15 -11.51
CA ASP A 105 8.47 -0.57 -11.34
C ASP A 105 7.36 -1.39 -11.99
N VAL A 106 7.58 -1.86 -13.22
CA VAL A 106 6.66 -2.76 -13.91
C VAL A 106 6.43 -4.05 -13.12
N ASN A 107 7.49 -4.60 -12.52
CA ASN A 107 7.37 -5.79 -11.68
C ASN A 107 6.53 -5.54 -10.41
N LEU A 108 6.64 -4.35 -9.81
CA LEU A 108 5.78 -3.97 -8.70
C LEU A 108 4.33 -3.76 -9.18
N ALA A 109 4.14 -3.13 -10.33
CA ALA A 109 2.83 -2.91 -10.92
C ALA A 109 2.09 -4.22 -11.26
N GLU A 110 2.81 -5.21 -11.78
CA GLU A 110 2.32 -6.59 -11.96
C GLU A 110 1.82 -7.21 -10.66
N THR A 111 2.45 -6.85 -9.53
CA THR A 111 2.03 -7.34 -8.22
C THR A 111 0.73 -6.69 -7.79
N TYR A 112 0.59 -5.38 -7.95
CA TYR A 112 -0.65 -4.65 -7.68
C TYR A 112 -1.81 -5.16 -8.55
N ASP A 113 -1.56 -5.36 -9.84
CA ASP A 113 -2.55 -5.87 -10.79
C ASP A 113 -2.97 -7.32 -10.46
N LEU A 114 -2.02 -8.16 -10.04
CA LEU A 114 -2.34 -9.49 -9.53
C LEU A 114 -3.25 -9.42 -8.29
N LEU A 115 -2.94 -8.53 -7.34
CA LEU A 115 -3.70 -8.41 -6.10
C LEU A 115 -5.12 -7.91 -6.36
N ASP A 116 -5.31 -6.90 -7.22
CA ASP A 116 -6.63 -6.45 -7.65
C ASP A 116 -7.46 -7.60 -8.26
N LYS A 117 -6.83 -8.40 -9.13
CA LYS A 117 -7.51 -9.52 -9.82
C LYS A 117 -7.95 -10.62 -8.86
N ILE A 118 -7.16 -10.94 -7.85
CA ILE A 118 -7.44 -12.06 -6.94
C ILE A 118 -8.11 -11.62 -5.64
N ALA A 119 -8.13 -10.33 -5.31
CA ALA A 119 -8.70 -9.84 -4.06
C ALA A 119 -10.15 -10.32 -3.87
N PRO A 120 -10.53 -10.72 -2.64
CA PRO A 120 -11.94 -10.91 -2.29
C PRO A 120 -12.76 -9.66 -2.60
N ASN A 121 -14.04 -9.84 -2.93
CA ASN A 121 -14.93 -8.76 -3.37
C ASN A 121 -14.94 -7.55 -2.41
N ASP A 122 -14.92 -7.80 -1.10
CA ASP A 122 -14.96 -6.72 -0.09
C ASP A 122 -13.65 -5.92 0.00
N LEU A 123 -12.52 -6.49 -0.48
CA LEU A 123 -11.21 -5.84 -0.50
C LEU A 123 -10.87 -5.26 -1.88
N LYS A 124 -11.51 -5.76 -2.93
CA LYS A 124 -11.22 -5.40 -4.32
C LYS A 124 -11.26 -3.90 -4.59
N PRO A 125 -12.25 -3.11 -4.09
CA PRO A 125 -12.25 -1.66 -4.30
C PRO A 125 -10.99 -0.95 -3.77
N THR A 126 -10.36 -1.48 -2.71
CA THR A 126 -9.12 -0.90 -2.19
C THR A 126 -7.94 -1.22 -3.11
N PHE A 127 -7.79 -2.48 -3.53
CA PHE A 127 -6.70 -2.88 -4.43
C PHE A 127 -6.81 -2.27 -5.84
N ASP A 128 -8.04 -2.06 -6.33
CA ASP A 128 -8.30 -1.30 -7.57
C ASP A 128 -7.73 0.12 -7.47
N VAL A 129 -8.03 0.85 -6.38
CA VAL A 129 -7.45 2.17 -6.16
C VAL A 129 -5.94 2.11 -6.01
N MET A 130 -5.40 1.13 -5.28
CA MET A 130 -3.94 0.97 -5.15
C MET A 130 -3.26 0.73 -6.50
N LEU A 131 -3.89 0.03 -7.45
CA LEU A 131 -3.38 -0.13 -8.80
C LEU A 131 -3.33 1.20 -9.56
N HIS A 132 -4.31 2.09 -9.35
CA HIS A 132 -4.34 3.42 -9.96
C HIS A 132 -3.21 4.37 -9.51
N GLN A 133 -2.36 3.97 -8.56
CA GLN A 133 -1.13 4.71 -8.27
C GLN A 133 -0.21 4.84 -9.50
N TRP A 134 -0.26 3.86 -10.41
CA TRP A 134 0.55 3.89 -11.64
C TRP A 134 0.03 4.92 -12.63
N ASP A 135 -1.28 5.13 -12.70
CA ASP A 135 -1.85 6.23 -13.50
C ASP A 135 -1.39 7.58 -12.96
N ILE A 136 -1.45 7.77 -11.65
CA ILE A 136 -0.95 9.00 -10.98
C ILE A 136 0.52 9.20 -11.29
N LYS A 137 1.35 8.17 -11.11
CA LYS A 137 2.77 8.22 -11.42
C LYS A 137 3.01 8.56 -12.88
N ASN A 138 2.29 7.93 -13.81
CA ASN A 138 2.44 8.17 -15.24
C ASN A 138 2.11 9.62 -15.61
N ILE A 139 1.01 10.15 -15.10
CA ILE A 139 0.62 11.55 -15.33
C ILE A 139 1.72 12.49 -14.81
N LYS A 140 2.21 12.26 -13.58
CA LYS A 140 3.30 13.05 -12.99
C LYS A 140 4.60 12.97 -13.81
N SER A 141 4.97 11.76 -14.24
CA SER A 141 6.14 11.54 -15.09
C SER A 141 6.01 12.27 -16.42
N ILE A 142 4.82 12.32 -17.02
CA ILE A 142 4.56 13.09 -18.24
C ILE A 142 4.69 14.60 -17.98
N LEU A 143 4.13 15.10 -16.88
CA LEU A 143 4.27 16.52 -16.50
C LEU A 143 5.74 16.91 -16.32
N ILE A 144 6.51 16.11 -15.57
CA ILE A 144 7.95 16.31 -15.34
C ILE A 144 8.73 16.22 -16.65
N ALA A 145 8.44 15.22 -17.49
CA ALA A 145 9.10 15.04 -18.78
C ALA A 145 8.90 16.26 -19.70
N LYS A 146 7.70 16.85 -19.70
CA LYS A 146 7.40 18.08 -20.46
C LYS A 146 8.17 19.28 -19.93
N GLU A 147 8.21 19.49 -18.61
CA GLU A 147 9.00 20.57 -18.02
C GLU A 147 10.50 20.41 -18.32
N ALA A 148 11.00 19.17 -18.25
CA ALA A 148 12.37 18.81 -18.60
C ALA A 148 12.64 18.75 -20.13
N LYS A 149 11.61 18.93 -20.97
CA LYS A 149 11.67 18.87 -22.45
C LYS A 149 12.26 17.56 -22.99
N LEU A 150 11.93 16.45 -22.35
CA LEU A 150 12.31 15.11 -22.81
C LEU A 150 11.57 14.76 -24.10
N ASN A 151 12.19 13.93 -24.94
CA ASN A 151 11.53 13.40 -26.13
C ASN A 151 10.56 12.25 -25.79
N GLU A 152 9.82 11.75 -26.78
CA GLU A 152 8.84 10.67 -26.57
C GLU A 152 9.45 9.37 -26.04
N GLU A 153 10.64 9.00 -26.52
CA GLU A 153 11.33 7.77 -26.11
C GLU A 153 11.79 7.88 -24.66
N GLU A 154 12.46 8.97 -24.30
CA GLU A 154 12.87 9.28 -22.92
C GLU A 154 11.66 9.34 -21.98
N THR A 155 10.57 9.96 -22.41
CA THR A 155 9.33 10.01 -21.62
C THR A 155 8.77 8.61 -21.40
N ARG A 156 8.76 7.76 -22.44
CA ARG A 156 8.26 6.38 -22.36
C ARG A 156 9.06 5.51 -21.39
N GLU A 157 10.35 5.78 -21.21
CA GLU A 157 11.17 5.09 -20.21
C GLU A 157 10.78 5.42 -18.75
N LEU A 158 10.09 6.53 -18.52
CA LEU A 158 9.61 6.93 -17.18
C LEU A 158 8.25 6.30 -16.83
N LEU A 159 7.49 5.85 -17.82
CA LEU A 159 6.12 5.37 -17.63
C LEU A 159 6.05 3.90 -17.25
N VAL A 160 5.00 3.52 -16.56
CA VAL A 160 4.71 2.14 -16.18
C VAL A 160 3.40 1.74 -16.85
N PRO A 161 3.40 0.81 -17.82
CA PRO A 161 2.21 0.45 -18.62
C PRO A 161 1.20 -0.41 -17.83
N TYR A 162 0.72 0.12 -16.71
CA TYR A 162 -0.25 -0.45 -15.79
C TYR A 162 -1.19 0.65 -15.29
N GLY A 163 -2.32 0.24 -14.69
CA GLY A 163 -3.41 1.13 -14.36
C GLY A 163 -4.43 1.23 -15.50
N SER A 164 -5.36 2.16 -15.34
CA SER A 164 -6.44 2.41 -16.30
C SER A 164 -5.95 3.10 -17.58
N LEU A 165 -4.85 3.86 -17.50
CA LEU A 165 -4.31 4.66 -18.61
C LEU A 165 -3.31 3.90 -19.48
N LYS A 166 -3.01 2.63 -19.19
CA LYS A 166 -1.96 1.84 -19.85
C LYS A 166 -2.08 1.82 -21.38
N ASP A 167 -3.30 1.83 -21.89
CA ASP A 167 -3.60 1.74 -23.33
C ASP A 167 -3.60 3.13 -23.99
N ASP A 168 -3.71 4.20 -23.20
CA ASP A 168 -3.73 5.60 -23.64
C ASP A 168 -2.37 6.31 -23.50
N LEU A 169 -1.35 5.67 -22.92
CA LEU A 169 -0.06 6.31 -22.63
C LEU A 169 0.59 6.98 -23.85
N SER A 170 0.46 6.38 -25.04
CA SER A 170 1.03 6.97 -26.27
C SER A 170 0.36 8.31 -26.58
N LYS A 171 -0.98 8.37 -26.51
CA LYS A 171 -1.75 9.60 -26.68
C LYS A 171 -1.39 10.66 -25.64
N LEU A 172 -1.15 10.25 -24.39
CA LEU A 172 -0.79 11.19 -23.31
C LEU A 172 0.62 11.79 -23.48
N ILE A 173 1.56 11.03 -24.04
CA ILE A 173 2.91 11.54 -24.35
C ILE A 173 2.84 12.66 -25.39
N GLU A 174 1.99 12.51 -26.41
CA GLU A 174 1.82 13.44 -27.54
C GLU A 174 1.27 14.83 -27.15
N ALA A 175 0.73 15.01 -25.95
CA ALA A 175 0.21 16.32 -25.52
C ALA A 175 1.31 17.40 -25.49
N ASP A 176 1.12 18.59 -26.07
CA ASP A 176 2.18 19.61 -26.09
C ASP A 176 2.25 20.47 -24.82
N SER A 177 1.16 20.53 -24.07
CA SER A 177 1.03 21.36 -22.87
C SER A 177 0.28 20.65 -21.73
N VAL A 178 0.26 21.27 -20.55
CA VAL A 178 -0.57 20.81 -19.42
C VAL A 178 -2.05 20.81 -19.82
N GLN A 179 -2.49 21.82 -20.57
CA GLN A 179 -3.86 21.93 -21.07
C GLN A 179 -4.18 20.79 -22.05
N ASP A 180 -3.28 20.49 -22.98
CA ASP A 180 -3.49 19.38 -23.93
C ASP A 180 -3.49 18.02 -23.21
N LEU A 181 -2.69 17.88 -22.16
CA LEU A 181 -2.69 16.67 -21.32
C LEU A 181 -4.04 16.51 -20.60
N ILE A 182 -4.60 17.59 -20.06
CA ILE A 182 -5.93 17.60 -19.44
C ILE A 182 -6.99 17.15 -20.46
N VAL A 183 -6.97 17.72 -21.68
CA VAL A 183 -7.87 17.33 -22.77
C VAL A 183 -7.69 15.85 -23.13
N ALA A 184 -6.45 15.37 -23.19
CA ALA A 184 -6.17 13.97 -23.49
C ALA A 184 -6.69 13.00 -22.42
N LEU A 185 -6.81 13.47 -21.18
CA LEU A 185 -7.36 12.76 -20.00
C LEU A 185 -8.89 12.89 -19.87
N GLU A 186 -9.59 13.58 -20.78
CA GLU A 186 -11.06 13.68 -20.75
C GLU A 186 -11.73 12.31 -20.65
N GLY A 187 -12.79 12.22 -19.83
CA GLY A 187 -13.46 10.95 -19.52
C GLY A 187 -12.83 10.17 -18.37
N THR A 188 -11.67 10.61 -17.87
CA THR A 188 -11.04 10.08 -16.66
C THR A 188 -11.28 11.03 -15.47
N PRO A 189 -11.19 10.56 -14.22
CA PRO A 189 -11.27 11.45 -13.06
C PRO A 189 -10.08 12.42 -12.97
N TYR A 190 -8.96 12.12 -13.63
CA TYR A 190 -7.73 12.90 -13.53
C TYR A 190 -7.81 14.26 -14.23
N ALA A 191 -8.57 14.35 -15.34
CA ALA A 191 -8.79 15.62 -16.03
C ALA A 191 -9.36 16.66 -15.07
N LYS A 192 -10.43 16.31 -14.34
CA LYS A 192 -11.07 17.21 -13.39
C LYS A 192 -10.13 17.63 -12.25
N VAL A 193 -9.35 16.70 -11.72
CA VAL A 193 -8.36 16.97 -10.65
C VAL A 193 -7.32 18.00 -11.11
N LEU A 194 -6.83 17.88 -12.35
CA LEU A 194 -5.86 18.80 -12.92
C LEU A 194 -6.49 20.14 -13.33
N GLU A 195 -7.71 20.15 -13.87
CA GLU A 195 -8.47 21.38 -14.16
C GLU A 195 -8.65 22.24 -12.91
N ASP A 196 -9.04 21.62 -11.80
CA ASP A 196 -9.27 22.33 -10.53
C ASP A 196 -7.96 22.89 -9.95
N ALA A 197 -6.82 22.27 -10.23
CA ALA A 197 -5.50 22.72 -9.80
C ALA A 197 -4.82 23.69 -10.78
N LEU A 198 -5.36 23.85 -12.00
CA LEU A 198 -4.77 24.65 -13.07
C LEU A 198 -4.65 26.14 -12.74
N PRO A 199 -5.61 26.80 -12.03
CA PRO A 199 -5.46 28.19 -11.60
C PRO A 199 -4.23 28.39 -10.70
N ASP A 200 -4.05 27.54 -9.69
CA ASP A 200 -2.93 27.60 -8.75
C ASP A 200 -1.60 27.33 -9.46
N PHE A 201 -1.58 26.39 -10.41
CA PHE A 201 -0.41 26.16 -11.27
C PHE A 201 -0.10 27.39 -12.12
N ASN A 202 -1.11 28.06 -12.67
CA ASN A 202 -0.92 29.23 -13.52
C ASN A 202 -0.39 30.43 -12.75
N GLU A 203 -0.76 30.58 -11.48
CA GLU A 203 -0.27 31.63 -10.59
C GLU A 203 1.15 31.34 -10.09
N ASN A 204 1.39 30.13 -9.58
CA ASN A 204 2.64 29.78 -8.89
C ASN A 204 3.72 29.19 -9.81
N LYS A 205 3.34 28.72 -11.00
CA LYS A 205 4.22 28.08 -12.00
C LYS A 205 5.05 26.92 -11.45
N THR A 206 4.49 26.16 -10.51
CA THR A 206 5.16 25.01 -9.89
C THR A 206 4.38 23.72 -10.16
N LEU A 207 5.03 22.72 -10.76
CA LEU A 207 4.42 21.40 -11.00
C LEU A 207 3.91 20.75 -9.71
N LEU A 208 4.52 21.09 -8.57
CA LEU A 208 4.12 20.57 -7.26
C LEU A 208 2.62 20.78 -6.98
N THR A 209 2.02 21.88 -7.48
CA THR A 209 0.56 22.11 -7.35
C THR A 209 -0.27 21.00 -8.00
N LEU A 210 0.07 20.62 -9.24
CA LEU A 210 -0.59 19.55 -9.98
C LEU A 210 -0.28 18.18 -9.37
N GLU A 211 0.97 17.95 -8.98
CA GLU A 211 1.40 16.70 -8.37
C GLU A 211 0.70 16.43 -7.04
N SER A 212 0.60 17.44 -6.18
CA SER A 212 -0.08 17.32 -4.89
C SER A 212 -1.58 17.20 -5.05
N ALA A 213 -2.19 17.79 -6.08
CA ALA A 213 -3.61 17.58 -6.38
C ALA A 213 -3.89 16.11 -6.73
N LEU A 214 -3.04 15.51 -7.56
CA LEU A 214 -3.10 14.09 -7.91
C LEU A 214 -2.88 13.17 -6.69
N ASP A 215 -1.90 13.48 -5.82
CA ASP A 215 -1.67 12.71 -4.58
C ASP A 215 -2.86 12.80 -3.64
N ASN A 216 -3.39 14.02 -3.43
CA ASN A 216 -4.56 14.22 -2.59
C ASN A 216 -5.76 13.43 -3.10
N TYR A 217 -5.98 13.43 -4.42
CA TYR A 217 -7.02 12.62 -5.04
C TYR A 217 -6.78 11.12 -4.74
N TYR A 218 -5.57 10.62 -4.97
CA TYR A 218 -5.22 9.21 -4.72
C TYR A 218 -5.46 8.79 -3.26
N TYR A 219 -4.86 9.50 -2.31
CA TYR A 219 -4.98 9.15 -0.89
C TYR A 219 -6.40 9.31 -0.37
N HIS A 220 -7.15 10.31 -0.84
CA HIS A 220 -8.56 10.45 -0.51
C HIS A 220 -9.38 9.25 -0.97
N ARG A 221 -9.19 8.82 -2.22
CA ARG A 221 -9.87 7.65 -2.79
C ARG A 221 -9.47 6.36 -2.09
N LEU A 222 -8.20 6.23 -1.69
CA LEU A 222 -7.70 5.06 -0.98
C LEU A 222 -8.36 4.92 0.40
N LEU A 223 -8.49 6.02 1.15
CA LEU A 223 -9.23 6.03 2.42
C LEU A 223 -10.72 5.76 2.21
N GLU A 224 -11.34 6.37 1.19
CA GLU A 224 -12.77 6.17 0.88
C GLU A 224 -13.08 4.71 0.55
N LYS A 225 -12.27 4.07 -0.32
CA LYS A 225 -12.54 2.70 -0.78
C LYS A 225 -12.14 1.62 0.20
N SER A 226 -11.25 1.92 1.14
CA SER A 226 -10.93 1.03 2.24
C SER A 226 -11.84 1.19 3.46
N ALA A 227 -12.73 2.19 3.49
CA ALA A 227 -13.57 2.50 4.64
C ALA A 227 -14.61 1.41 4.99
N ASN A 228 -14.78 0.38 4.15
CA ASN A 228 -15.57 -0.78 4.55
C ASN A 228 -14.90 -1.46 5.76
N GLN A 229 -15.67 -1.65 6.83
CA GLN A 229 -15.22 -2.23 8.09
C GLN A 229 -16.18 -3.32 8.59
N SER A 230 -16.85 -3.99 7.65
CA SER A 230 -17.85 -5.04 7.90
C SER A 230 -17.32 -6.20 8.73
N ASP A 231 -16.02 -6.51 8.61
CA ASP A 231 -15.37 -7.62 9.28
C ASP A 231 -13.93 -7.26 9.69
N GLU A 232 -13.23 -8.22 10.28
CA GLU A 232 -11.88 -7.98 10.77
C GLU A 232 -10.85 -7.80 9.63
N ASN A 233 -11.04 -8.47 8.50
CA ASN A 233 -10.11 -8.39 7.37
C ASN A 233 -10.16 -7.03 6.68
N THR A 234 -11.38 -6.53 6.45
CA THR A 234 -11.64 -5.20 5.91
C THR A 234 -11.11 -4.11 6.85
N ARG A 235 -11.34 -4.21 8.17
CA ARG A 235 -10.72 -3.33 9.19
C ARG A 235 -9.19 -3.38 9.20
N MET A 236 -8.61 -4.56 9.04
CA MET A 236 -7.17 -4.74 9.00
C MET A 236 -6.56 -4.09 7.75
N LEU A 237 -7.21 -4.23 6.59
CA LEU A 237 -6.77 -3.55 5.38
C LEU A 237 -6.92 -2.02 5.51
N HIS A 238 -8.04 -1.55 6.06
CA HIS A 238 -8.29 -0.12 6.29
C HIS A 238 -7.22 0.50 7.18
N SER A 239 -6.88 -0.14 8.31
CA SER A 239 -5.82 0.38 9.19
C SER A 239 -4.45 0.36 8.50
N TYR A 240 -4.12 -0.67 7.71
CA TYR A 240 -2.88 -0.71 6.95
C TYR A 240 -2.75 0.46 5.96
N VAL A 241 -3.74 0.65 5.08
CA VAL A 241 -3.69 1.76 4.10
C VAL A 241 -3.86 3.12 4.76
N GLY A 242 -4.62 3.20 5.85
CA GLY A 242 -4.78 4.42 6.63
C GLY A 242 -3.47 4.88 7.26
N THR A 243 -2.70 3.95 7.81
CA THR A 243 -1.35 4.21 8.29
C THR A 243 -0.42 4.67 7.18
N GLN A 244 -0.50 4.09 5.97
CA GLN A 244 0.29 4.57 4.82
C GLN A 244 -0.02 6.04 4.48
N VAL A 245 -1.31 6.43 4.51
CA VAL A 245 -1.74 7.81 4.23
C VAL A 245 -1.21 8.78 5.29
N ASP A 246 -1.32 8.43 6.56
CA ASP A 246 -0.82 9.26 7.66
C ASP A 246 0.71 9.40 7.61
N ILE A 247 1.44 8.31 7.35
CA ILE A 247 2.89 8.32 7.20
C ILE A 247 3.29 9.23 6.03
N ALA A 248 2.62 9.12 4.89
CA ALA A 248 2.88 9.98 3.74
C ALA A 248 2.70 11.47 4.11
N ALA A 249 1.64 11.81 4.86
CA ALA A 249 1.42 13.17 5.34
C ALA A 249 2.52 13.63 6.30
N ILE A 250 2.90 12.80 7.29
CA ILE A 250 3.98 13.12 8.23
C ILE A 250 5.29 13.40 7.49
N LYS A 251 5.66 12.54 6.53
CA LYS A 251 6.90 12.70 5.75
C LYS A 251 6.95 14.00 4.96
N ILE A 252 5.84 14.37 4.32
CA ILE A 252 5.74 15.64 3.59
C ILE A 252 5.93 16.81 4.56
N ILE A 253 5.29 16.78 5.73
CA ILE A 253 5.39 17.86 6.73
C ILE A 253 6.80 17.94 7.33
N LEU A 254 7.42 16.81 7.68
CA LEU A 254 8.80 16.74 8.18
C LEU A 254 9.77 17.37 7.18
N ARG A 255 9.69 16.97 5.91
CA ARG A 255 10.55 17.51 4.85
C ARG A 255 10.34 19.01 4.69
N ALA A 256 9.09 19.44 4.61
CA ALA A 256 8.77 20.85 4.44
C ALA A 256 9.23 21.71 5.63
N LYS A 257 9.17 21.19 6.86
CA LYS A 257 9.70 21.89 8.03
C LYS A 257 11.23 21.90 8.08
N ALA A 258 11.89 20.85 7.59
CA ALA A 258 13.33 20.85 7.39
C ALA A 258 13.78 21.92 6.39
N ASP A 259 12.97 22.14 5.35
CA ASP A 259 13.18 23.18 4.33
C ASP A 259 12.76 24.59 4.81
N GLY A 260 12.29 24.73 6.06
CA GLY A 260 11.91 26.01 6.65
C GLY A 260 10.60 26.60 6.13
N LEU A 261 9.71 25.79 5.56
CA LEU A 261 8.46 26.25 4.99
C LEU A 261 7.41 26.60 6.06
N SER A 262 6.68 27.69 5.80
CA SER A 262 5.59 28.15 6.66
C SER A 262 4.30 27.34 6.45
N TYR A 263 3.35 27.48 7.37
CA TYR A 263 2.03 26.84 7.24
C TYR A 263 1.38 27.09 5.86
N ASP A 264 1.35 28.34 5.41
CA ASP A 264 0.69 28.72 4.15
C ASP A 264 1.41 28.16 2.92
N GLN A 265 2.72 27.94 3.02
CA GLN A 265 3.50 27.29 1.95
C GLN A 265 3.29 25.78 1.93
N ILE A 266 3.01 25.14 3.07
CA ILE A 266 2.88 23.68 3.19
C ILE A 266 1.45 23.22 2.87
N LYS A 267 0.46 23.95 3.40
CA LYS A 267 -0.97 23.61 3.37
C LYS A 267 -1.51 23.19 1.99
N PRO A 268 -1.13 23.80 0.86
CA PRO A 268 -1.64 23.41 -0.46
C PRO A 268 -1.22 22.00 -0.87
N TYR A 269 -0.09 21.50 -0.36
CA TYR A 269 0.57 20.29 -0.85
C TYR A 269 0.34 19.06 0.02
N VAL A 270 -0.02 19.24 1.29
CA VAL A 270 -0.25 18.14 2.23
C VAL A 270 -1.61 17.47 2.00
N ILE A 271 -1.66 16.18 2.30
CA ILE A 271 -2.88 15.36 2.28
C ILE A 271 -3.93 16.00 3.20
N LYS A 272 -5.09 16.35 2.66
CA LYS A 272 -6.13 17.11 3.40
C LYS A 272 -6.77 16.34 4.56
N ARG A 273 -6.75 15.01 4.51
CA ARG A 273 -7.40 14.12 5.49
C ARG A 273 -6.57 12.85 5.68
N GLY A 274 -6.10 12.61 6.89
CA GLY A 274 -5.50 11.34 7.30
C GLY A 274 -6.53 10.36 7.86
N TYR A 275 -6.01 9.21 8.31
CA TYR A 275 -6.75 8.13 8.97
C TYR A 275 -6.87 8.42 10.48
N GLU A 276 -5.79 8.27 11.25
CA GLU A 276 -5.74 8.70 12.65
C GLU A 276 -5.45 10.21 12.75
N LEU A 277 -4.66 10.73 11.80
CA LEU A 277 -4.33 12.16 11.71
C LEU A 277 -5.47 12.93 11.03
N ARG A 278 -6.48 13.27 11.81
CA ARG A 278 -7.56 14.16 11.35
C ARG A 278 -7.00 15.51 10.90
N ALA A 279 -7.77 16.23 10.07
CA ALA A 279 -7.36 17.51 9.48
C ALA A 279 -6.84 18.54 10.49
N TRP A 280 -7.42 18.59 11.70
CA TRP A 280 -6.95 19.50 12.76
C TRP A 280 -5.55 19.14 13.28
N LYS A 281 -5.19 17.85 13.35
CA LYS A 281 -3.89 17.39 13.82
C LYS A 281 -2.81 17.61 12.76
N LEU A 282 -3.14 17.35 11.49
CA LEU A 282 -2.27 17.71 10.36
C LEU A 282 -2.04 19.22 10.29
N LYS A 283 -3.08 20.01 10.57
CA LYS A 283 -2.96 21.47 10.68
C LYS A 283 -2.00 21.87 11.80
N GLU A 284 -2.15 21.31 13.00
CA GLU A 284 -1.24 21.53 14.14
C GLU A 284 0.22 21.24 13.77
N PHE A 285 0.48 20.14 13.05
CA PHE A 285 1.82 19.80 12.57
C PHE A 285 2.36 20.86 11.60
N MET A 286 1.56 21.30 10.64
CA MET A 286 1.97 22.33 9.68
C MET A 286 2.16 23.71 10.32
N GLU A 287 1.43 24.02 11.40
CA GLU A 287 1.54 25.28 12.16
C GLU A 287 2.74 25.31 13.12
N SER A 288 3.40 24.18 13.37
CA SER A 288 4.59 24.12 14.22
C SER A 288 5.70 25.05 13.69
N GLU A 289 6.30 25.85 14.58
CA GLU A 289 7.24 26.90 14.20
C GLU A 289 8.54 26.34 13.61
N ASP A 290 9.06 25.28 14.22
CA ASP A 290 10.31 24.63 13.84
C ASP A 290 10.23 23.10 13.97
N MET A 291 11.33 22.43 13.62
CA MET A 291 11.44 20.98 13.71
C MET A 291 11.21 20.48 15.14
N THR A 292 11.77 21.15 16.15
CA THR A 292 11.60 20.76 17.56
C THR A 292 10.13 20.76 17.96
N SER A 293 9.41 21.83 17.63
CA SER A 293 7.98 21.99 17.91
C SER A 293 7.13 20.96 17.16
N LEU A 294 7.48 20.68 15.90
CA LEU A 294 6.83 19.64 15.11
C LEU A 294 6.99 18.27 15.77
N LEU A 295 8.23 17.90 16.14
CA LEU A 295 8.51 16.62 16.77
C LEU A 295 7.67 16.47 18.04
N SER A 296 7.68 17.46 18.94
CA SER A 296 6.84 17.47 20.15
C SER A 296 5.33 17.37 19.86
N SER A 297 4.84 18.00 18.78
CA SER A 297 3.43 17.84 18.38
C SER A 297 3.13 16.41 17.94
N ILE A 298 4.04 15.78 17.18
CA ILE A 298 3.88 14.38 16.73
C ILE A 298 3.95 13.41 17.92
N GLU A 299 4.75 13.69 18.96
CA GLU A 299 4.83 12.87 20.19
C GLU A 299 3.46 12.58 20.81
N SER A 300 2.52 13.53 20.71
CA SER A 300 1.15 13.40 21.22
C SER A 300 0.19 12.62 20.31
N SER A 301 0.66 12.11 19.18
CA SER A 301 -0.13 11.32 18.22
C SER A 301 0.16 9.83 18.30
N GLU A 302 -0.59 9.01 17.56
CA GLU A 302 -0.35 7.56 17.44
C GLU A 302 1.07 7.22 16.95
N TYR A 303 1.71 8.15 16.21
CA TYR A 303 3.05 8.00 15.66
C TYR A 303 4.16 8.50 16.61
N GLY A 304 3.78 9.05 17.77
CA GLY A 304 4.71 9.70 18.68
C GLY A 304 5.85 8.80 19.12
N LYS A 305 5.55 7.55 19.48
CA LYS A 305 6.58 6.58 19.88
C LYS A 305 7.64 6.35 18.79
N VAL A 306 7.21 6.23 17.53
CA VAL A 306 8.11 6.00 16.39
C VAL A 306 9.07 7.17 16.21
N ILE A 307 8.56 8.39 16.37
CA ILE A 307 9.36 9.61 16.27
C ILE A 307 10.31 9.75 17.45
N ILE A 308 9.84 9.56 18.68
CA ILE A 308 10.66 9.66 19.91
C ILE A 308 11.87 8.73 19.83
N ASP A 309 11.64 7.47 19.43
CA ASP A 309 12.69 6.46 19.33
C ASP A 309 13.77 6.86 18.28
N ALA A 310 13.43 7.73 17.32
CA ALA A 310 14.34 8.19 16.26
C ALA A 310 15.08 9.51 16.58
N ILE A 311 14.60 10.31 17.54
CA ILE A 311 15.21 11.61 17.92
C ILE A 311 16.70 11.50 18.28
N PRO A 312 17.17 10.49 19.06
CA PRO A 312 18.59 10.38 19.37
C PRO A 312 19.48 10.26 18.11
N LYS A 313 19.04 9.49 17.11
CA LYS A 313 19.74 9.32 15.83
C LYS A 313 19.71 10.63 15.03
N TYR A 314 18.57 11.31 15.01
CA TYR A 314 18.44 12.64 14.40
C TYR A 314 19.42 13.66 15.00
N ASN A 315 19.53 13.73 16.33
CA ASN A 315 20.43 14.66 16.99
C ASN A 315 21.91 14.35 16.73
N GLN A 316 22.26 13.10 16.42
CA GLN A 316 23.62 12.69 16.09
C GLN A 316 23.97 12.96 14.62
N GLU A 317 23.05 12.68 13.70
CA GLU A 317 23.30 12.72 12.25
C GLU A 317 22.89 14.04 11.59
N GLY A 318 21.95 14.78 12.20
CA GLY A 318 21.36 16.00 11.63
C GLY A 318 20.49 15.74 10.39
N SER A 319 20.15 14.49 10.09
CA SER A 319 19.47 14.08 8.86
C SER A 319 18.03 13.67 9.13
N ILE A 320 17.07 14.26 8.40
CA ILE A 320 15.66 13.90 8.51
C ILE A 320 15.34 12.49 8.00
N THR A 321 16.25 11.89 7.22
CA THR A 321 16.10 10.52 6.68
C THR A 321 15.89 9.49 7.78
N VAL A 322 16.39 9.73 8.99
CA VAL A 322 16.19 8.85 10.15
C VAL A 322 14.70 8.68 10.51
N PHE A 323 13.89 9.72 10.31
CA PHE A 323 12.45 9.64 10.52
C PHE A 323 11.76 8.87 9.38
N ASP A 324 12.22 9.05 8.13
CA ASP A 324 11.74 8.27 6.99
C ASP A 324 11.97 6.77 7.20
N GLU A 325 13.17 6.40 7.66
CA GLU A 325 13.55 5.03 8.02
C GLU A 325 12.70 4.47 9.16
N ALA A 326 12.49 5.26 10.22
CA ALA A 326 11.70 4.85 11.38
C ALA A 326 10.22 4.63 11.05
N LEU A 327 9.62 5.54 10.26
CA LEU A 327 8.24 5.41 9.79
C LEU A 327 8.09 4.22 8.83
N ASP A 328 9.03 4.03 7.90
CA ASP A 328 9.03 2.85 7.03
C ASP A 328 9.14 1.58 7.89
N ALA A 329 10.02 1.55 8.91
CA ALA A 329 10.21 0.40 9.81
C ALA A 329 8.93 0.08 10.62
N TYR A 330 8.21 1.12 11.05
CA TYR A 330 6.92 0.98 11.70
C TYR A 330 5.89 0.30 10.78
N GLU A 331 5.79 0.76 9.53
CA GLU A 331 4.91 0.16 8.53
C GLU A 331 5.29 -1.32 8.27
N ARG A 332 6.59 -1.62 8.13
CA ARG A 332 7.09 -3.00 7.96
C ARG A 332 6.61 -3.91 9.08
N LYS A 333 6.76 -3.43 10.32
CA LYS A 333 6.42 -4.17 11.53
C LYS A 333 4.91 -4.37 11.64
N MET A 334 4.11 -3.38 11.25
CA MET A 334 2.65 -3.48 11.18
C MET A 334 2.23 -4.58 10.21
N ALA A 335 2.73 -4.55 8.97
CA ALA A 335 2.42 -5.56 7.96
C ALA A 335 2.87 -6.98 8.38
N ASP A 336 4.06 -7.12 8.98
CA ASP A 336 4.55 -8.41 9.47
C ASP A 336 3.72 -8.95 10.65
N ASN A 337 3.26 -8.08 11.55
CA ASN A 337 2.35 -8.45 12.62
C ASN A 337 0.98 -8.92 12.08
N MET A 338 0.44 -8.23 11.07
CA MET A 338 -0.82 -8.62 10.42
C MET A 338 -0.67 -9.99 9.74
N PHE A 339 0.44 -10.20 9.02
CA PHE A 339 0.78 -11.48 8.41
C PHE A 339 0.78 -12.63 9.42
N LYS A 340 1.38 -12.43 10.59
CA LYS A 340 1.48 -13.43 11.67
C LYS A 340 0.14 -13.67 12.39
N LYS A 341 -0.60 -12.60 12.70
CA LYS A 341 -1.85 -12.67 13.49
C LYS A 341 -3.05 -13.17 12.70
N ARG A 342 -3.08 -12.96 11.38
CA ARG A 342 -4.20 -13.35 10.50
C ARG A 342 -3.76 -14.18 9.30
N PRO A 343 -3.19 -15.38 9.52
CA PRO A 343 -2.58 -16.20 8.45
C PRO A 343 -3.57 -16.79 7.43
N PHE A 344 -4.87 -16.81 7.73
CA PHE A 344 -5.94 -17.33 6.86
C PHE A 344 -6.82 -16.24 6.25
N GLY A 345 -6.67 -14.99 6.69
CA GLY A 345 -7.43 -13.83 6.21
C GLY A 345 -6.62 -12.95 5.27
N VAL A 346 -6.74 -11.63 5.43
CA VAL A 346 -6.01 -10.63 4.63
C VAL A 346 -4.50 -10.54 4.93
N GLY A 347 -4.05 -11.08 6.07
CA GLY A 347 -2.66 -10.98 6.53
C GLY A 347 -1.61 -11.41 5.49
N PRO A 348 -1.71 -12.59 4.85
CA PRO A 348 -0.81 -12.99 3.76
C PRO A 348 -0.78 -12.05 2.56
N ILE A 349 -1.90 -11.40 2.25
CA ILE A 349 -2.01 -10.47 1.12
C ILE A 349 -1.22 -9.18 1.44
N ILE A 350 -1.48 -8.57 2.61
CA ILE A 350 -0.75 -7.38 3.08
C ILE A 350 0.74 -7.70 3.22
N GLY A 351 1.07 -8.80 3.89
CA GLY A 351 2.46 -9.20 4.09
C GLY A 351 3.20 -9.50 2.79
N PHE A 352 2.52 -10.02 1.76
CA PHE A 352 3.12 -10.19 0.43
C PHE A 352 3.37 -8.84 -0.25
N LEU A 353 2.36 -7.97 -0.29
CA LEU A 353 2.48 -6.66 -0.92
C LEU A 353 3.66 -5.87 -0.34
N TYR A 354 3.65 -5.72 0.98
CA TYR A 354 4.68 -4.98 1.70
C TYR A 354 6.09 -5.59 1.48
N LYS A 355 6.24 -6.92 1.51
CA LYS A 355 7.53 -7.57 1.21
C LYS A 355 7.99 -7.30 -0.23
N LYS A 356 7.04 -7.22 -1.17
CA LYS A 356 7.34 -6.95 -2.57
C LYS A 356 7.78 -5.50 -2.78
N GLU A 357 7.12 -4.55 -2.13
CA GLU A 357 7.54 -3.15 -2.15
C GLU A 357 8.96 -2.99 -1.60
N THR A 358 9.25 -3.63 -0.48
CA THR A 358 10.60 -3.61 0.12
C THR A 358 11.65 -4.27 -0.76
N GLU A 359 11.34 -5.40 -1.39
CA GLU A 359 12.23 -6.03 -2.37
C GLU A 359 12.55 -5.06 -3.51
N ILE A 360 11.53 -4.43 -4.10
CA ILE A 360 11.71 -3.50 -5.22
C ILE A 360 12.47 -2.25 -4.79
N LYS A 361 12.20 -1.71 -3.59
CA LYS A 361 12.99 -0.60 -3.02
C LYS A 361 14.46 -0.98 -2.85
N ASN A 362 14.76 -2.14 -2.26
CA ASN A 362 16.12 -2.63 -2.09
C ASN A 362 16.83 -2.83 -3.45
N LEU A 363 16.14 -3.42 -4.43
CA LEU A 363 16.69 -3.59 -5.79
C LEU A 363 16.97 -2.24 -6.46
N LYS A 364 16.11 -1.23 -6.26
CA LYS A 364 16.34 0.12 -6.79
C LYS A 364 17.52 0.82 -6.12
N ILE A 365 17.67 0.67 -4.81
CA ILE A 365 18.82 1.20 -4.06
C ILE A 365 20.10 0.60 -4.66
N ILE A 366 20.18 -0.73 -4.77
CA ILE A 366 21.33 -1.41 -5.37
C ILE A 366 21.55 -0.93 -6.81
N ALA A 367 20.53 -0.94 -7.66
CA ALA A 367 20.64 -0.51 -9.04
C ALA A 367 21.19 0.92 -9.18
N ARG A 368 20.77 1.84 -8.31
CA ARG A 368 21.27 3.23 -8.28
C ARG A 368 22.69 3.31 -7.77
N SER A 369 23.05 2.57 -6.73
CA SER A 369 24.44 2.49 -6.24
C SER A 369 25.41 1.88 -7.26
N LYS A 370 24.90 1.07 -8.20
CA LYS A 370 25.67 0.54 -9.34
C LYS A 370 25.66 1.44 -10.58
N LYS A 371 24.95 2.58 -10.53
CA LYS A 371 25.02 3.66 -11.53
C LYS A 371 25.99 4.74 -11.02
N GLY A 372 27.14 4.87 -11.65
CA GLY A 372 28.08 5.96 -11.37
C GLY A 372 29.25 5.56 -10.48
N LEU A 373 29.58 6.39 -9.48
CA LEU A 373 30.72 6.18 -8.58
C LEU A 373 30.54 4.89 -7.77
N ALA A 374 31.63 4.12 -7.64
CA ALA A 374 31.62 2.87 -6.91
C ALA A 374 31.37 3.11 -5.41
N ILE A 375 30.19 2.67 -4.94
CA ILE A 375 29.84 2.65 -3.51
C ILE A 375 30.23 1.29 -2.93
N PRO A 376 30.97 1.22 -1.81
CA PRO A 376 31.31 -0.03 -1.16
C PRO A 376 30.07 -0.86 -0.80
N SER A 377 30.14 -2.18 -1.00
CA SER A 377 29.01 -3.07 -0.74
C SER A 377 28.54 -3.04 0.73
N SER A 378 29.42 -2.73 1.68
CA SER A 378 29.07 -2.55 3.09
C SER A 378 28.12 -1.37 3.30
N GLU A 379 28.38 -0.25 2.64
CA GLU A 379 27.54 0.96 2.72
C GLU A 379 26.20 0.71 2.03
N ILE A 380 26.19 0.03 0.87
CA ILE A 380 24.94 -0.36 0.20
C ILE A 380 24.08 -1.25 1.12
N LYS A 381 24.70 -2.21 1.85
CA LYS A 381 24.00 -3.10 2.79
C LYS A 381 23.34 -2.32 3.93
N GLU A 382 23.97 -1.25 4.43
CA GLU A 382 23.40 -0.38 5.46
C GLU A 382 22.19 0.42 4.98
N MET A 383 22.09 0.68 3.66
CA MET A 383 20.95 1.39 3.06
C MET A 383 19.73 0.48 2.81
N LEU A 384 19.86 -0.85 2.89
CA LEU A 384 18.76 -1.77 2.62
C LEU A 384 17.73 -1.79 3.78
N LEU A 385 16.47 -2.02 3.42
CA LEU A 385 15.30 -1.95 4.32
C LEU A 385 14.95 -3.26 5.03
#